data_AF-A0A1Y4GK59-F1
#
_entry.id   AF-A0A1Y4GK59-F1
#
_cell.length_a   1.000
_cell.length_b   1.000
_cell.length_c   1.000
_cell.angle_alpha   90.00
_cell.angle_beta   90.00
_cell.angle_gamma   90.00
#
_symmetry.space_group_name_H-M   'P 1'
#
loop_
_entity.id
_entity.type
_entity.pdbx_description
1 polymer ?
#
loop_
_entity_poly.entity_id
_entity_poly.type
_entity_poly.pdbx_seq_one_letter_code
_entity_poly.pdbx_strand_id
1 'polypeptide(L)'
;MTQETQRYKRTLNGSIGAGIKSVMGSSKKYYILEHKVSSKYHKAGEAQEIIVDQIEIGRSSKCQVRYDESFSTVSRRHAAIVKDGENWKIVQLSSTNSTFLNGHKIKNEWYLQNGDEIQLSVNGPKLGFIIPSGKRATVGSIGLTRRMSLFRQQALRPYKTAIATLACLIVLLSCGGGYKLYDLHQQNAHLAEVTEKQSKEIIAVNARNAELAKEITAKGETISEMGKQIEELKKRKPQIIKEVITKNVSGNVDNAAINKCLPYIFYIQTLGFEITFPDGKRTTIECGRGENKLPGWSGTGFLLSDGRFVTARHVSEGWYFFVSGGNVNKTLLNLNAIANNGGKVVAHFIAMSSSGAKMTFTSDQFHCNRSHDKENHAEDGTKVVMASLDNTDYAYFNAGGAGLPFNFSKSSNLERGTRLTVLGFPLGLGANSSTDINPIYGSGIVAANGLQNGVILTTDTNYEQGNSGGPVFYTNEKGELEVVGIVSAGAGRNTGFIVPILVIR
;
A
#
# COMPACT_ATOMS: atom_id res chain seq x y z
N MET A 1 -64.79 12.22 9.00
CA MET A 1 -63.49 11.52 8.91
C MET A 1 -62.79 11.65 10.25
N THR A 2 -62.87 10.61 11.09
CA THR A 2 -62.15 10.51 12.37
C THR A 2 -60.67 10.33 12.08
N GLN A 3 -59.85 11.35 12.35
CA GLN A 3 -58.38 11.21 12.31
C GLN A 3 -57.95 10.17 13.36
N GLU A 4 -57.21 9.16 12.94
CA GLU A 4 -56.57 8.19 13.84
C GLU A 4 -55.62 8.94 14.79
N THR A 5 -55.86 8.86 16.10
CA THR A 5 -54.97 9.41 17.11
C THR A 5 -53.64 8.68 17.08
N GLN A 6 -52.54 9.40 16.81
CA GLN A 6 -51.21 8.81 16.82
C GLN A 6 -50.88 8.29 18.23
N ARG A 7 -50.68 6.97 18.33
CA ARG A 7 -50.27 6.29 19.56
C ARG A 7 -48.87 6.74 19.95
N TYR A 8 -48.73 7.24 21.18
CA TYR A 8 -47.46 7.75 21.72
C TYR A 8 -46.29 6.75 21.53
N LYS A 9 -45.29 7.13 20.73
CA LYS A 9 -44.01 6.40 20.58
C LYS A 9 -42.87 7.39 20.66
N ARG A 10 -41.94 7.16 21.59
CA ARG A 10 -40.71 7.95 21.72
C ARG A 10 -39.83 7.71 20.50
N THR A 11 -39.73 8.68 19.58
CA THR A 11 -38.90 8.57 18.37
C THR A 11 -37.84 9.67 18.32
N LEU A 12 -36.61 9.29 17.93
CA LEU A 12 -35.46 10.19 17.76
C LEU A 12 -35.74 11.27 16.69
N ASN A 13 -36.37 10.86 15.59
CA ASN A 13 -36.73 11.74 14.48
C ASN A 13 -37.80 12.77 14.85
N GLY A 14 -38.73 12.42 15.75
CA GLY A 14 -39.81 13.31 16.19
C GLY A 14 -39.32 14.47 17.08
N SER A 15 -38.37 14.22 17.98
CA SER A 15 -37.88 15.25 18.91
C SER A 15 -36.75 16.13 18.35
N ILE A 16 -35.79 15.56 17.62
CA ILE A 16 -34.64 16.31 17.10
C ILE A 16 -34.99 17.03 15.79
N GLY A 17 -35.56 16.32 14.81
CA GLY A 17 -35.89 16.90 13.50
C GLY A 17 -36.90 18.04 13.60
N ALA A 18 -37.90 17.90 14.47
CA ALA A 18 -38.90 18.93 14.68
C ALA A 18 -38.42 20.09 15.57
N GLY A 19 -37.45 19.84 16.46
CA GLY A 19 -36.78 20.88 17.21
C GLY A 19 -35.78 21.71 16.37
N ILE A 20 -35.06 21.09 15.41
CA ILE A 20 -34.23 21.81 14.43
C ILE A 20 -35.11 22.75 13.58
N LYS A 21 -36.30 22.28 13.15
CA LYS A 21 -37.30 23.13 12.47
C LYS A 21 -37.81 24.27 13.34
N SER A 22 -37.81 24.12 14.68
CA SER A 22 -38.22 25.18 15.61
C SER A 22 -37.13 26.23 15.82
N VAL A 23 -35.87 25.82 15.71
CA VAL A 23 -34.73 26.73 15.69
C VAL A 23 -34.70 27.55 14.39
N MET A 24 -34.91 26.90 13.23
CA MET A 24 -34.80 27.55 11.92
C MET A 24 -36.10 28.17 11.38
N GLY A 25 -37.27 27.70 11.84
CA GLY A 25 -38.59 28.13 11.33
C GLY A 25 -39.29 29.13 12.25
N SER A 26 -39.88 30.18 11.68
CA SER A 26 -40.52 31.29 12.40
C SER A 26 -42.02 31.13 12.66
N SER A 27 -42.71 30.19 11.99
CA SER A 27 -44.18 30.06 12.01
C SER A 27 -44.74 29.07 13.03
N LYS A 28 -43.89 28.28 13.69
CA LYS A 28 -44.33 27.22 14.60
C LYS A 28 -44.78 27.78 15.96
N LYS A 29 -45.89 27.30 16.51
CA LYS A 29 -46.33 27.66 17.86
C LYS A 29 -45.52 26.98 18.96
N TYR A 30 -45.30 27.67 20.06
CA TYR A 30 -44.77 27.13 21.31
C TYR A 30 -45.83 27.25 22.41
N TYR A 31 -45.62 26.58 23.52
CA TYR A 31 -46.44 26.74 24.72
C TYR A 31 -45.55 27.02 25.92
N ILE A 32 -46.16 27.52 26.99
CA ILE A 32 -45.51 27.83 28.25
C ILE A 32 -46.11 26.90 29.31
N LEU A 33 -45.23 26.31 30.12
CA LEU A 33 -45.60 25.66 31.36
C LEU A 33 -45.29 26.58 32.52
N GLU A 34 -46.32 27.01 33.22
CA GLU A 34 -46.18 27.81 34.44
C GLU A 34 -46.14 26.88 35.65
N HIS A 35 -45.03 26.89 36.38
CA HIS A 35 -44.87 26.05 37.57
C HIS A 35 -45.62 26.66 38.75
N LYS A 36 -46.66 25.98 39.26
CA LYS A 36 -47.45 26.50 40.39
C LYS A 36 -46.86 26.17 41.75
N VAL A 37 -45.87 25.28 41.80
CA VAL A 37 -45.19 24.87 43.03
C VAL A 37 -43.67 24.96 42.88
N SER A 38 -42.99 25.26 43.98
CA SER A 38 -41.54 25.24 44.03
C SER A 38 -41.03 23.81 44.21
N SER A 39 -39.98 23.46 43.46
CA SER A 39 -39.21 22.22 43.56
C SER A 39 -37.72 22.55 43.51
N LYS A 40 -36.86 21.53 43.65
CA LYS A 40 -35.42 21.71 43.48
C LYS A 40 -35.02 22.25 42.10
N TYR A 41 -35.79 21.96 41.05
CA TYR A 41 -35.45 22.32 39.67
C TYR A 41 -36.22 23.53 39.13
N HIS A 42 -37.34 23.87 39.74
CA HIS A 42 -38.28 24.89 39.24
C HIS A 42 -38.85 25.73 40.39
N LYS A 43 -39.01 27.04 40.19
CA LYS A 43 -39.61 27.95 41.17
C LYS A 43 -41.11 28.11 40.92
N ALA A 44 -41.90 28.30 41.98
CA ALA A 44 -43.29 28.73 41.82
C ALA A 44 -43.37 30.06 41.05
N GLY A 45 -44.28 30.14 40.08
CA GLY A 45 -44.44 31.25 39.13
C GLY A 45 -43.47 31.21 37.94
N GLU A 46 -42.56 30.23 37.86
CA GLU A 46 -41.64 30.12 36.72
C GLU A 46 -42.39 29.76 35.43
N ALA A 47 -42.25 30.59 34.41
CA ALA A 47 -42.76 30.33 33.06
C ALA A 47 -41.68 29.65 32.20
N GLN A 48 -41.88 28.37 31.91
CA GLN A 48 -40.97 27.57 31.08
C GLN A 48 -41.51 27.47 29.65
N GLU A 49 -40.82 28.11 28.70
CA GLU A 49 -41.13 28.04 27.27
C GLU A 49 -40.73 26.68 26.67
N ILE A 50 -41.65 26.00 26.00
CA ILE A 50 -41.42 24.71 25.34
C ILE A 50 -41.57 24.83 23.84
N ILE A 51 -40.46 24.64 23.12
CA ILE A 51 -40.39 24.83 21.66
C ILE A 51 -40.30 23.51 20.87
N VAL A 52 -40.24 22.38 21.58
CA VAL A 52 -40.20 21.03 20.99
C VAL A 52 -41.60 20.41 20.96
N ASP A 53 -41.83 19.49 20.02
CA ASP A 53 -43.15 18.86 19.84
C ASP A 53 -43.50 17.82 20.89
N GLN A 54 -42.52 17.43 21.72
CA GLN A 54 -42.74 16.44 22.74
C GLN A 54 -41.84 16.71 23.93
N ILE A 55 -42.42 16.66 25.12
CA ILE A 55 -41.69 16.63 26.39
C ILE A 55 -42.24 15.52 27.29
N GLU A 56 -41.39 15.02 28.17
CA GLU A 56 -41.78 14.16 29.28
C GLU A 56 -41.66 14.91 30.61
N ILE A 57 -42.59 14.60 31.51
CA ILE A 57 -42.71 15.18 32.84
C ILE A 57 -42.56 14.05 33.87
N GLY A 58 -41.68 14.19 34.85
CA GLY A 58 -41.47 13.18 35.89
C GLY A 58 -40.20 13.34 36.70
N ARG A 59 -39.88 12.35 37.56
CA ARG A 59 -38.66 12.36 38.39
C ARG A 59 -37.36 12.03 37.64
N SER A 60 -37.46 11.36 36.50
CA SER A 60 -36.29 10.91 35.75
C SER A 60 -35.42 12.07 35.28
N SER A 61 -34.10 11.88 35.31
CA SER A 61 -33.13 12.82 34.71
C SER A 61 -33.31 12.99 33.19
N LYS A 62 -34.08 12.10 32.55
CA LYS A 62 -34.40 12.15 31.12
C LYS A 62 -35.65 12.98 30.79
N CYS A 63 -36.42 13.45 31.79
CA CYS A 63 -37.59 14.30 31.60
C CYS A 63 -37.19 15.78 31.42
N GLN A 64 -37.85 16.49 30.51
CA GLN A 64 -37.61 17.92 30.27
C GLN A 64 -38.17 18.79 31.40
N VAL A 65 -39.30 18.36 31.97
CA VAL A 65 -39.85 18.94 33.20
C VAL A 65 -39.59 17.94 34.31
N ARG A 66 -38.63 18.28 35.18
CA ARG A 66 -38.08 17.34 36.15
C ARG A 66 -38.51 17.73 37.56
N TYR A 67 -38.97 16.73 38.30
CA TYR A 67 -39.13 16.81 39.75
C TYR A 67 -38.04 15.99 40.44
N ASP A 68 -37.71 16.33 41.66
CA ASP A 68 -36.79 15.58 42.50
C ASP A 68 -37.53 14.56 43.37
N GLU A 69 -36.77 13.86 44.21
CA GLU A 69 -37.27 12.74 45.02
C GLU A 69 -38.27 13.16 46.10
N SER A 70 -38.32 14.45 46.47
CA SER A 70 -39.33 14.96 47.41
C SER A 70 -40.76 14.83 46.88
N PHE A 71 -40.93 14.74 45.55
CA PHE A 71 -42.22 14.47 44.90
C PHE A 71 -42.39 12.96 44.64
N SER A 72 -42.40 12.16 45.69
CA SER A 72 -42.40 10.69 45.63
C SER A 72 -43.59 10.11 44.84
N THR A 73 -44.74 10.78 44.89
CA THR A 73 -45.97 10.41 44.17
C THR A 73 -45.87 10.61 42.65
N VAL A 74 -44.90 11.41 42.18
CA VAL A 74 -44.66 11.62 40.75
C VAL A 74 -43.77 10.48 40.23
N SER A 75 -44.28 9.63 39.34
CA SER A 75 -43.46 8.61 38.68
C SER A 75 -42.25 9.16 37.93
N ARG A 76 -41.21 8.33 37.76
CA ARG A 76 -40.01 8.65 36.97
C ARG A 76 -40.35 9.19 35.58
N ARG A 77 -41.35 8.62 34.93
CA ARG A 77 -42.03 9.15 33.73
C ARG A 77 -43.51 9.19 34.06
N HIS A 78 -44.06 10.36 34.30
CA HIS A 78 -45.42 10.51 34.82
C HIS A 78 -46.42 10.84 33.72
N ALA A 79 -46.08 11.83 32.90
CA ALA A 79 -46.89 12.25 31.77
C ALA A 79 -46.00 12.76 30.63
N ALA A 80 -46.58 12.92 29.45
CA ALA A 80 -45.94 13.58 28.33
C ALA A 80 -46.91 14.56 27.66
N ILE A 81 -46.40 15.70 27.22
CA ILE A 81 -47.16 16.61 26.36
C ILE A 81 -46.63 16.42 24.94
N VAL A 82 -47.54 16.17 24.00
CA VAL A 82 -47.23 15.82 22.62
C VAL A 82 -48.02 16.72 21.69
N LYS A 83 -47.37 17.24 20.65
CA LYS A 83 -48.05 17.96 19.57
C LYS A 83 -48.82 16.98 18.70
N ASP A 84 -50.08 17.27 18.44
CA ASP A 84 -50.95 16.50 17.55
C ASP A 84 -51.66 17.49 16.59
N GLY A 85 -51.19 17.54 15.35
CA GLY A 85 -51.57 18.58 14.39
C GLY A 85 -51.15 19.98 14.86
N GLU A 86 -52.11 20.90 15.00
CA GLU A 86 -51.93 22.25 15.54
C GLU A 86 -52.19 22.35 17.06
N ASN A 87 -52.63 21.24 17.67
CA ASN A 87 -53.02 21.18 19.07
C ASN A 87 -51.98 20.42 19.91
N TRP A 88 -52.14 20.50 21.23
CA TRP A 88 -51.31 19.78 22.18
C TRP A 88 -52.17 18.82 22.98
N LYS A 89 -51.66 17.62 23.26
CA LYS A 89 -52.32 16.65 24.13
C LYS A 89 -51.42 16.23 25.27
N ILE A 90 -52.00 16.06 26.45
CA ILE A 90 -51.37 15.41 27.60
C ILE A 90 -51.63 13.90 27.50
N VAL A 91 -50.59 13.11 27.71
CA VAL A 91 -50.62 11.64 27.70
C VAL A 91 -50.16 11.15 29.06
N GLN A 92 -50.96 10.33 29.73
CA GLN A 92 -50.55 9.70 30.99
C GLN A 92 -49.56 8.57 30.71
N LEU A 93 -48.41 8.60 31.39
CA LEU A 93 -47.39 7.54 31.32
C LEU A 93 -47.25 6.77 32.64
N SER A 94 -47.76 7.33 33.75
CA SER A 94 -47.74 6.66 35.06
C SER A 94 -48.76 5.54 35.12
N SER A 95 -48.32 4.39 35.64
CA SER A 95 -49.19 3.28 36.04
C SER A 95 -49.62 3.33 37.50
N THR A 96 -48.99 4.19 38.32
CA THR A 96 -49.18 4.21 39.78
C THR A 96 -50.15 5.29 40.22
N ASN A 97 -49.92 6.53 39.80
CA ASN A 97 -50.72 7.68 40.18
C ASN A 97 -51.23 8.38 38.92
N SER A 98 -52.47 8.84 38.94
CA SER A 98 -53.09 9.43 37.76
C SER A 98 -52.75 10.90 37.57
N THR A 99 -52.79 11.35 36.33
CA THR A 99 -52.72 12.77 35.99
C THR A 99 -54.13 13.37 36.02
N PHE A 100 -54.25 14.59 36.53
CA PHE A 100 -55.51 15.33 36.55
C PHE A 100 -55.38 16.58 35.69
N LEU A 101 -56.45 16.92 35.00
CA LEU A 101 -56.60 18.14 34.21
C LEU A 101 -57.80 18.91 34.77
N ASN A 102 -57.57 20.12 35.26
CA ASN A 102 -58.59 20.96 35.92
C ASN A 102 -59.34 20.20 37.03
N GLY A 103 -58.63 19.38 37.81
CA GLY A 103 -59.20 18.55 38.89
C GLY A 103 -59.83 17.23 38.44
N HIS A 104 -59.97 16.99 37.13
CA HIS A 104 -60.55 15.74 36.60
C HIS A 104 -59.47 14.76 36.16
N LYS A 105 -59.60 13.48 36.56
CA LYS A 105 -58.66 12.43 36.19
C LYS A 105 -58.73 12.12 34.69
N ILE A 106 -57.58 12.14 34.02
CA ILE A 106 -57.49 11.73 32.61
C ILE A 106 -57.36 10.20 32.51
N LYS A 107 -57.97 9.58 31.49
CA LYS A 107 -57.92 8.12 31.30
C LYS A 107 -56.63 7.67 30.61
N ASN A 108 -56.34 8.23 29.42
CA ASN A 108 -55.16 7.88 28.62
C ASN A 108 -54.50 9.13 28.03
N GLU A 109 -55.26 9.90 27.26
CA GLU A 109 -54.81 11.18 26.67
C GLU A 109 -55.96 12.19 26.62
N TRP A 110 -55.62 13.48 26.61
CA TRP A 110 -56.59 14.58 26.50
C TRP A 110 -55.97 15.81 25.82
N TYR A 111 -56.76 16.55 25.03
CA TYR A 111 -56.30 17.78 24.37
C TYR A 111 -56.27 18.96 25.34
N LEU A 112 -55.12 19.63 25.41
CA LEU A 112 -54.89 20.79 26.27
C LEU A 112 -55.41 22.07 25.62
N GLN A 113 -56.09 22.88 26.42
CA GLN A 113 -56.55 24.22 26.09
C GLN A 113 -55.75 25.28 26.87
N ASN A 114 -55.66 26.48 26.31
CA ASN A 114 -55.00 27.59 27.00
C ASN A 114 -55.68 27.87 28.35
N GLY A 115 -54.89 27.87 29.42
CA GLY A 115 -55.35 28.09 30.79
C GLY A 115 -55.54 26.80 31.60
N ASP A 116 -55.40 25.62 30.99
CA ASP A 116 -55.58 24.35 31.70
C ASP A 116 -54.54 24.15 32.81
N GLU A 117 -54.99 23.60 33.95
CA GLU A 117 -54.14 23.17 35.05
C GLU A 117 -53.91 21.66 35.00
N ILE A 118 -52.65 21.25 34.87
CA ILE A 118 -52.19 19.86 34.90
C ILE A 118 -51.66 19.55 36.29
N GLN A 119 -52.19 18.53 36.95
CA GLN A 119 -51.74 18.07 38.27
C GLN A 119 -51.24 16.62 38.21
N LEU A 120 -50.06 16.36 38.77
CA LEU A 120 -49.38 15.05 38.70
C LEU A 120 -49.56 14.24 39.99
N SER A 121 -50.66 13.50 40.14
CA SER A 121 -51.14 12.87 41.39
C SER A 121 -51.99 13.78 42.29
N VAL A 122 -52.82 13.18 43.16
CA VAL A 122 -53.81 13.85 44.03
C VAL A 122 -53.20 14.94 44.90
N ASN A 123 -51.98 14.72 45.42
CA ASN A 123 -51.22 15.69 46.22
C ASN A 123 -49.93 16.13 45.50
N GLY A 124 -49.92 16.03 44.18
CA GLY A 124 -48.75 16.30 43.37
C GLY A 124 -48.62 17.74 42.90
N PRO A 125 -47.51 18.04 42.20
CA PRO A 125 -47.24 19.37 41.67
C PRO A 125 -48.25 19.73 40.57
N LYS A 126 -48.52 21.04 40.47
CA LYS A 126 -49.44 21.64 39.50
C LYS A 126 -48.69 22.49 38.48
N LEU A 127 -49.13 22.44 37.22
CA LEU A 127 -48.58 23.16 36.08
C LEU A 127 -49.71 23.85 35.34
N GLY A 128 -49.59 25.15 35.09
CA GLY A 128 -50.47 25.86 34.15
C GLY A 128 -49.99 25.70 32.72
N PHE A 129 -50.88 25.41 31.78
CA PHE A 129 -50.59 25.30 30.36
C PHE A 129 -51.08 26.56 29.63
N ILE A 130 -50.15 27.29 29.02
CA ILE A 130 -50.43 28.59 28.39
C ILE A 130 -49.99 28.55 26.92
N ILE A 131 -50.88 28.96 26.02
CA ILE A 131 -50.59 29.18 24.59
C ILE A 131 -50.52 30.69 24.34
N PRO A 132 -49.35 31.24 23.98
CA PRO A 132 -49.22 32.65 23.64
C PRO A 132 -50.05 33.02 22.40
N SER A 133 -50.67 34.19 22.41
CA SER A 133 -51.52 34.69 21.31
C SER A 133 -50.90 35.91 20.59
N GLY A 134 -51.38 36.20 19.38
CA GLY A 134 -50.93 37.36 18.57
C GLY A 134 -49.50 37.22 18.00
N LYS A 135 -48.78 38.35 17.82
CA LYS A 135 -47.41 38.38 17.24
C LYS A 135 -46.36 37.58 18.03
N ARG A 136 -46.70 37.13 19.25
CA ARG A 136 -45.85 36.31 20.13
C ARG A 136 -46.21 34.82 20.15
N ALA A 137 -47.16 34.38 19.32
CA ALA A 137 -47.65 33.01 19.28
C ALA A 137 -46.67 32.01 18.66
N THR A 138 -45.64 32.49 17.97
CA THR A 138 -44.70 31.63 17.25
C THR A 138 -43.31 31.68 17.85
N VAL A 139 -42.56 30.60 17.67
CA VAL A 139 -41.14 30.48 18.02
C VAL A 139 -40.35 31.61 17.34
N GLY A 140 -40.82 32.10 16.18
CA GLY A 140 -40.38 33.30 15.48
C GLY A 140 -40.22 34.57 16.33
N SER A 141 -40.96 34.68 17.44
CA SER A 141 -40.89 35.81 18.37
C SER A 141 -39.78 35.71 19.42
N ILE A 142 -39.19 34.52 19.60
CA ILE A 142 -38.07 34.28 20.53
C ILE A 142 -36.75 34.59 19.81
N GLY A 143 -35.79 35.28 20.42
CA GLY A 143 -34.48 35.52 19.78
C GLY A 143 -33.71 34.23 19.45
N LEU A 144 -32.95 34.20 18.33
CA LEU A 144 -32.25 33.00 17.84
C LEU A 144 -31.35 32.35 18.92
N THR A 145 -30.57 33.14 19.65
CA THR A 145 -29.70 32.66 20.73
C THR A 145 -30.50 31.95 21.83
N ARG A 146 -31.67 32.49 22.18
CA ARG A 146 -32.57 31.91 23.18
C ARG A 146 -33.19 30.61 22.67
N ARG A 147 -33.61 30.55 21.39
CA ARG A 147 -34.09 29.31 20.75
C ARG A 147 -33.04 28.21 20.76
N MET A 148 -31.80 28.53 20.42
CA MET A 148 -30.69 27.57 20.42
C MET A 148 -30.45 26.99 21.82
N SER A 149 -30.51 27.84 22.85
CA SER A 149 -30.38 27.37 24.24
C SER A 149 -31.55 26.48 24.66
N LEU A 150 -32.80 26.87 24.35
CA LEU A 150 -33.99 26.08 24.65
C LEU A 150 -33.95 24.72 23.92
N PHE A 151 -33.58 24.71 22.64
CA PHE A 151 -33.43 23.49 21.86
C PHE A 151 -32.35 22.56 22.43
N ARG A 152 -31.18 23.12 22.80
CA ARG A 152 -30.11 22.35 23.45
C ARG A 152 -30.58 21.70 24.75
N GLN A 153 -31.35 22.42 25.58
CA GLN A 153 -31.85 21.91 26.86
C GLN A 153 -33.00 20.90 26.71
N GLN A 154 -33.87 21.07 25.70
CA GLN A 154 -35.09 20.27 25.54
C GLN A 154 -34.88 19.03 24.66
N ALA A 155 -34.11 19.16 23.56
CA ALA A 155 -33.91 18.10 22.58
C ALA A 155 -32.55 17.40 22.69
N LEU A 156 -31.47 18.12 22.99
CA LEU A 156 -30.10 17.59 22.92
C LEU A 156 -29.52 17.13 24.26
N ARG A 157 -30.09 17.56 25.40
CA ARG A 157 -29.65 17.17 26.75
C ARG A 157 -29.40 15.66 26.95
N PRO A 158 -30.24 14.73 26.45
CA PRO A 158 -29.96 13.29 26.59
C PRO A 158 -28.79 12.77 25.73
N TYR A 159 -28.24 13.56 24.80
CA TYR A 159 -27.20 13.15 23.84
C TYR A 159 -25.85 13.87 24.03
N LYS A 160 -25.66 14.57 25.16
CA LYS A 160 -24.46 15.39 25.41
C LYS A 160 -23.15 14.60 25.22
N THR A 161 -23.11 13.34 25.65
CA THR A 161 -21.94 12.46 25.51
C THR A 161 -21.68 12.05 24.06
N ALA A 162 -22.72 11.63 23.34
CA ALA A 162 -22.62 11.23 21.93
C ALA A 162 -22.15 12.38 21.01
N ILE A 163 -22.61 13.61 21.30
CA ILE A 163 -22.17 14.80 20.55
C ILE A 163 -20.69 15.09 20.83
N ALA A 164 -20.24 14.97 22.09
CA ALA A 164 -18.84 15.17 22.45
C ALA A 164 -17.92 14.13 21.79
N THR A 165 -18.31 12.86 21.77
CA THR A 165 -17.53 11.80 21.11
C THR A 165 -17.43 12.01 19.60
N LEU A 166 -18.52 12.45 18.96
CA LEU A 166 -18.52 12.73 17.52
C LEU A 166 -17.61 13.93 17.18
N ALA A 167 -17.62 14.98 18.00
CA ALA A 167 -16.74 16.13 17.83
C ALA A 167 -15.26 15.74 17.93
N CYS A 168 -14.88 14.90 18.90
CA CYS A 168 -13.51 14.38 19.01
C CYS A 168 -13.10 13.55 17.79
N LEU A 169 -13.99 12.70 17.26
CA LEU A 169 -13.72 11.93 16.05
C LEU A 169 -13.51 12.81 14.82
N ILE A 170 -14.31 13.87 14.66
CA ILE A 170 -14.15 14.82 13.55
C ILE A 170 -12.78 15.51 13.62
N VAL A 171 -12.37 15.97 14.81
CA VAL A 171 -11.05 16.61 14.99
C VAL A 171 -9.91 15.63 14.66
N LEU A 172 -9.99 14.39 15.15
CA LEU A 172 -8.99 13.35 14.84
C LEU A 172 -8.90 13.06 13.34
N LEU A 173 -10.04 12.95 12.65
CA LEU A 173 -10.09 12.73 11.21
C LEU A 173 -9.53 13.92 10.42
N SER A 174 -9.83 15.15 10.84
CA SER A 174 -9.29 16.37 10.21
C SER A 174 -7.77 16.47 10.38
N CYS A 175 -7.22 16.16 11.55
CA CYS A 175 -5.78 16.15 11.79
C CYS A 175 -5.07 15.06 10.94
N GLY A 176 -5.60 13.84 10.91
CA GLY A 176 -5.04 12.75 10.11
C GLY A 176 -5.10 13.02 8.60
N GLY A 177 -6.22 13.57 8.12
CA GLY A 177 -6.37 13.97 6.72
C GLY A 177 -5.40 15.08 6.32
N GLY A 178 -5.25 16.11 7.17
CA GLY A 178 -4.30 17.20 6.93
C GLY A 178 -2.84 16.74 6.83
N TYR A 179 -2.42 15.82 7.70
CA TYR A 179 -1.07 15.24 7.65
C TYR A 179 -0.82 14.49 6.34
N LYS A 180 -1.78 13.64 5.92
CA LYS A 180 -1.64 12.87 4.68
C LYS A 180 -1.59 13.77 3.44
N LEU A 181 -2.37 14.85 3.42
CA LEU A 181 -2.32 15.86 2.34
C LEU A 181 -0.96 16.58 2.29
N TYR A 182 -0.40 16.92 3.45
CA TYR A 182 0.91 17.57 3.54
C TYR A 182 2.04 16.66 3.03
N ASP A 183 2.07 15.40 3.44
CA ASP A 183 3.04 14.39 2.97
C ASP A 183 2.94 14.17 1.45
N LEU A 184 1.71 14.06 0.93
CA LEU A 184 1.49 13.90 -0.51
C LEU A 184 1.96 15.13 -1.31
N HIS A 185 1.83 16.33 -0.74
CA HIS A 185 2.30 17.57 -1.35
C HIS A 185 3.83 17.64 -1.43
N GLN A 186 4.52 17.24 -0.36
CA GLN A 186 5.99 17.14 -0.33
C GLN A 186 6.52 16.15 -1.38
N GLN A 187 5.90 14.98 -1.49
CA GLN A 187 6.30 13.95 -2.47
C GLN A 187 6.13 14.45 -3.92
N ASN A 188 5.04 15.16 -4.21
CA ASN A 188 4.80 15.74 -5.53
C ASN A 188 5.80 16.86 -5.88
N ALA A 189 6.22 17.68 -4.92
CA ALA A 189 7.22 18.72 -5.14
C ALA A 189 8.60 18.12 -5.50
N HIS A 190 9.04 17.10 -4.76
CA HIS A 190 10.29 16.39 -5.05
C HIS A 190 10.26 15.69 -6.43
N LEU A 191 9.11 15.12 -6.82
CA LEU A 191 8.94 14.50 -8.13
C LEU A 191 9.07 15.51 -9.29
N ALA A 192 8.55 16.73 -9.11
CA ALA A 192 8.67 17.80 -10.10
C ALA A 192 10.14 18.23 -10.29
N GLU A 193 10.90 18.36 -9.21
CA GLU A 193 12.32 18.71 -9.25
C GLU A 193 13.18 17.63 -9.95
N VAL A 194 12.93 16.35 -9.65
CA VAL A 194 13.61 15.23 -10.30
C VAL A 194 13.29 15.18 -11.80
N THR A 195 12.02 15.41 -12.16
CA THR A 195 11.58 15.41 -13.57
C THR A 195 12.26 16.54 -14.36
N GLU A 196 12.34 17.74 -13.77
CA GLU A 196 13.02 18.88 -14.39
C GLU A 196 14.52 18.59 -14.59
N LYS A 197 15.19 18.03 -13.57
CA LYS A 197 16.61 17.67 -13.65
C LYS A 197 16.87 16.62 -14.73
N GLN A 198 16.04 15.58 -14.80
CA GLN A 198 16.13 14.54 -15.84
C GLN A 198 15.90 15.12 -17.24
N SER A 199 14.92 16.03 -17.40
CA SER A 199 14.68 16.67 -18.70
C SER A 199 15.89 17.47 -19.20
N LYS A 200 16.57 18.20 -18.30
CA LYS A 200 17.79 18.96 -18.60
C LYS A 200 18.95 18.04 -19.01
N GLU A 201 19.10 16.92 -18.33
CA GLU A 201 20.11 15.90 -18.66
C GLU A 201 19.83 15.25 -20.02
N ILE A 202 18.58 14.91 -20.34
CA ILE A 202 18.19 14.36 -21.66
C ILE A 202 18.49 15.34 -22.79
N ILE A 203 18.19 16.63 -22.61
CA ILE A 203 18.48 17.67 -23.61
C ILE A 203 20.01 17.78 -23.83
N ALA A 204 20.80 17.74 -22.76
CA ALA A 204 22.26 17.79 -22.85
C ALA A 204 22.84 16.56 -23.56
N VAL A 205 22.33 15.37 -23.26
CA VAL A 205 22.73 14.11 -23.91
C VAL A 205 22.37 14.14 -25.40
N ASN A 206 21.17 14.60 -25.76
CA ASN A 206 20.75 14.70 -27.16
C ASN A 206 21.60 15.71 -27.95
N ALA A 207 21.98 16.83 -27.35
CA ALA A 207 22.89 17.79 -27.97
C ALA A 207 24.27 17.17 -28.23
N ARG A 208 24.81 16.43 -27.25
CA ARG A 208 26.09 15.72 -27.38
C ARG A 208 26.05 14.60 -28.42
N ASN A 209 24.93 13.88 -28.52
CA ASN A 209 24.71 12.86 -29.55
C ASN A 209 24.66 13.46 -30.95
N ALA A 210 24.05 14.64 -31.13
CA ALA A 210 24.04 15.33 -32.41
C ALA A 210 25.45 15.80 -32.83
N GLU A 211 26.28 16.21 -31.87
CA GLU A 211 27.68 16.60 -32.12
C GLU A 211 28.55 15.39 -32.49
N LEU A 212 28.41 14.28 -31.75
CA LEU A 212 29.08 13.01 -32.06
C LEU A 212 28.67 12.46 -33.43
N ALA A 213 27.40 12.60 -33.82
CA ALA A 213 26.92 12.20 -35.15
C ALA A 213 27.62 12.99 -36.27
N LYS A 214 27.87 14.29 -36.09
CA LYS A 214 28.65 15.10 -37.05
C LYS A 214 30.10 14.64 -37.13
N GLU A 215 30.71 14.32 -35.99
CA GLU A 215 32.10 13.85 -35.92
C GLU A 215 32.27 12.46 -36.56
N ILE A 216 31.30 11.56 -36.38
CA ILE A 216 31.27 10.24 -37.02
C ILE A 216 31.17 10.38 -38.54
N THR A 217 30.32 11.27 -39.05
CA THR A 217 30.19 11.52 -40.50
C THR A 217 31.49 12.06 -41.08
N ALA A 218 32.12 13.05 -40.44
CA ALA A 218 33.41 13.60 -40.87
C ALA A 218 34.55 12.56 -40.86
N LYS A 219 34.58 11.69 -39.83
CA LYS A 219 35.53 10.58 -39.77
C LYS A 219 35.23 9.51 -40.84
N GLY A 220 33.96 9.25 -41.14
CA GLY A 220 33.54 8.34 -42.21
C GLY A 220 34.00 8.80 -43.60
N GLU A 221 33.91 10.10 -43.89
CA GLU A 221 34.44 10.70 -45.12
C GLU A 221 35.96 10.54 -45.21
N THR A 222 36.67 10.81 -44.10
CA THR A 222 38.13 10.62 -44.01
C THR A 222 38.54 9.15 -44.23
N ILE A 223 37.78 8.20 -43.66
CA ILE A 223 38.01 6.76 -43.83
C ILE A 223 37.75 6.31 -45.28
N SER A 224 36.73 6.87 -45.93
CA SER A 224 36.44 6.61 -47.35
C SER A 224 37.59 7.09 -48.24
N GLU A 225 38.17 8.25 -47.93
CA GLU A 225 39.30 8.82 -48.66
C GLU A 225 40.60 8.05 -48.43
N MET A 226 40.88 7.63 -47.18
CA MET A 226 41.97 6.70 -46.88
C MET A 226 41.78 5.34 -47.56
N GLY A 227 40.54 4.86 -47.69
CA GLY A 227 40.22 3.61 -48.40
C GLY A 227 40.62 3.65 -49.88
N LYS A 228 40.37 4.79 -50.56
CA LYS A 228 40.80 5.03 -51.95
C LYS A 228 42.33 5.05 -52.08
N GLN A 229 43.02 5.71 -51.15
CA GLN A 229 44.49 5.75 -51.13
C GLN A 229 45.10 4.36 -50.85
N ILE A 230 44.47 3.55 -49.99
CA ILE A 230 44.91 2.18 -49.70
C ILE A 230 44.70 1.25 -50.91
N GLU A 231 43.61 1.41 -51.68
CA GLU A 231 43.45 0.68 -52.96
C GLU A 231 44.53 1.04 -53.98
N GLU A 232 44.94 2.31 -54.02
CA GLU A 232 46.02 2.78 -54.90
C GLU A 232 47.38 2.22 -54.47
N LEU A 233 47.64 2.13 -53.16
CA LEU A 233 48.85 1.54 -52.58
C LEU A 233 48.91 0.01 -52.76
N LYS A 234 47.77 -0.70 -52.72
CA LYS A 234 47.69 -2.15 -52.97
C LYS A 234 48.09 -2.56 -54.40
N LYS A 235 48.06 -1.63 -55.37
CA LYS A 235 48.51 -1.87 -56.74
C LYS A 235 50.05 -1.87 -56.89
N ARG A 236 50.80 -1.45 -55.87
CA ARG A 236 52.27 -1.50 -55.87
C ARG A 236 52.74 -2.70 -55.02
N LYS A 237 53.49 -3.63 -55.61
CA LYS A 237 54.03 -4.83 -54.92
C LYS A 237 55.01 -4.48 -53.79
N PRO A 238 55.17 -5.34 -52.76
CA PRO A 238 55.61 -4.90 -51.43
C PRO A 238 57.11 -5.07 -51.19
N GLN A 239 57.71 -4.12 -50.46
CA GLN A 239 58.97 -4.32 -49.73
C GLN A 239 58.71 -4.13 -48.22
N ILE A 240 58.81 -5.26 -47.51
CA ILE A 240 59.32 -5.48 -46.14
C ILE A 240 59.45 -4.22 -45.27
N ILE A 241 58.80 -4.18 -44.08
CA ILE A 241 59.44 -3.96 -42.76
C ILE A 241 58.60 -4.62 -41.65
N LYS A 242 59.24 -5.53 -40.89
CA LYS A 242 58.86 -5.95 -39.54
C LYS A 242 59.26 -4.82 -38.57
N GLU A 243 58.35 -4.33 -37.72
CA GLU A 243 58.45 -4.38 -36.25
C GLU A 243 57.53 -3.38 -35.52
N VAL A 244 56.94 -3.92 -34.44
CA VAL A 244 56.41 -3.28 -33.21
C VAL A 244 55.26 -2.27 -33.37
N ILE A 245 54.03 -2.79 -33.33
CA ILE A 245 52.87 -2.02 -32.86
C ILE A 245 52.69 -2.34 -31.38
N THR A 246 52.94 -1.33 -30.56
CA THR A 246 52.48 -1.23 -29.17
C THR A 246 50.97 -1.43 -29.14
N LYS A 247 50.52 -2.52 -28.49
CA LYS A 247 49.11 -2.80 -28.19
C LYS A 247 48.58 -1.71 -27.25
N ASN A 248 47.96 -0.68 -27.81
CA ASN A 248 46.82 -0.07 -27.15
C ASN A 248 45.64 -1.02 -27.36
N VAL A 249 45.33 -1.82 -26.33
CA VAL A 249 44.11 -2.63 -26.28
C VAL A 249 42.94 -1.66 -26.21
N SER A 250 42.42 -1.26 -27.36
CA SER A 250 41.14 -0.57 -27.44
C SER A 250 40.06 -1.61 -27.09
N GLY A 251 39.31 -1.30 -26.03
CA GLY A 251 38.32 -2.17 -25.41
C GLY A 251 37.04 -2.38 -26.22
N ASN A 252 37.16 -2.77 -27.50
CA ASN A 252 36.04 -3.35 -28.24
C ASN A 252 36.01 -4.85 -27.95
N VAL A 253 34.99 -5.28 -27.20
CA VAL A 253 34.71 -6.71 -27.04
C VAL A 253 34.36 -7.27 -28.42
N ASP A 254 35.08 -8.30 -28.85
CA ASP A 254 34.86 -8.95 -30.14
C ASP A 254 33.49 -9.65 -30.14
N ASN A 255 32.63 -9.29 -31.09
CA ASN A 255 31.34 -9.94 -31.29
C ASN A 255 31.49 -11.46 -31.49
N ALA A 256 32.61 -11.94 -32.04
CA ALA A 256 32.87 -13.36 -32.15
C ALA A 256 33.06 -14.04 -30.79
N ALA A 257 33.68 -13.37 -29.82
CA ALA A 257 33.83 -13.89 -28.46
C ALA A 257 32.48 -13.95 -27.72
N ILE A 258 31.65 -12.93 -27.89
CA ILE A 258 30.27 -12.92 -27.35
C ILE A 258 29.45 -14.06 -27.98
N ASN A 259 29.46 -14.19 -29.30
CA ASN A 259 28.68 -15.20 -30.02
C ASN A 259 29.00 -16.63 -29.59
N LYS A 260 30.26 -16.92 -29.24
CA LYS A 260 30.68 -18.23 -28.69
C LYS A 260 30.05 -18.54 -27.34
N CYS A 261 29.67 -17.53 -26.57
CA CYS A 261 29.13 -17.68 -25.23
C CYS A 261 27.61 -17.92 -25.24
N LEU A 262 26.88 -17.33 -26.20
CA LEU A 262 25.41 -17.31 -26.22
C LEU A 262 24.73 -18.69 -26.06
N PRO A 263 25.21 -19.79 -26.70
CA PRO A 263 24.61 -21.12 -26.54
C PRO A 263 24.51 -21.64 -25.10
N TYR A 264 25.37 -21.15 -24.22
CA TYR A 264 25.50 -21.60 -22.84
C TYR A 264 24.82 -20.68 -21.82
N ILE A 265 24.10 -19.66 -22.29
CA ILE A 265 23.38 -18.69 -21.45
C ILE A 265 21.89 -18.92 -21.65
N PHE A 266 21.18 -19.12 -20.55
CA PHE A 266 19.80 -19.57 -20.54
C PHE A 266 18.88 -18.55 -19.87
N TYR A 267 17.75 -18.29 -20.53
CA TYR A 267 16.60 -17.64 -19.91
C TYR A 267 15.88 -18.67 -19.05
N ILE A 268 15.76 -18.39 -17.75
CA ILE A 268 15.05 -19.24 -16.78
C ILE A 268 13.64 -18.68 -16.59
N GLN A 269 12.65 -19.55 -16.64
CA GLN A 269 11.26 -19.23 -16.33
C GLN A 269 10.69 -20.23 -15.31
N THR A 270 10.01 -19.71 -14.30
CA THR A 270 9.26 -20.53 -13.34
C THR A 270 7.98 -21.06 -13.98
N LEU A 271 7.77 -22.38 -13.92
CA LEU A 271 6.59 -23.07 -14.44
C LEU A 271 5.51 -23.28 -13.37
N GLY A 272 5.90 -23.50 -12.12
CA GLY A 272 4.98 -23.84 -11.04
C GLY A 272 5.69 -24.27 -9.77
N PHE A 273 4.90 -24.66 -8.77
CA PHE A 273 5.36 -25.07 -7.45
C PHE A 273 4.69 -26.36 -7.02
N GLU A 274 5.46 -27.28 -6.46
CA GLU A 274 4.99 -28.36 -5.63
C GLU A 274 5.10 -27.93 -4.16
N ILE A 275 3.98 -27.97 -3.44
CA ILE A 275 3.88 -27.53 -2.05
C ILE A 275 3.36 -28.71 -1.22
N THR A 276 4.14 -29.11 -0.23
CA THR A 276 3.70 -30.01 0.85
C THR A 276 3.45 -29.16 2.09
N PHE A 277 2.23 -29.19 2.62
CA PHE A 277 1.85 -28.49 3.83
C PHE A 277 2.31 -29.27 5.08
N PRO A 278 2.36 -28.63 6.26
CA PRO A 278 2.78 -29.29 7.50
C PRO A 278 1.92 -30.49 7.92
N ASP A 279 0.66 -30.54 7.47
CA ASP A 279 -0.25 -31.68 7.67
C ASP A 279 -0.01 -32.85 6.69
N GLY A 280 1.00 -32.73 5.82
CA GLY A 280 1.36 -33.70 4.79
C GLY A 280 0.55 -33.57 3.49
N LYS A 281 -0.45 -32.68 3.41
CA LYS A 281 -1.22 -32.45 2.18
C LYS A 281 -0.31 -31.87 1.10
N ARG A 282 -0.44 -32.37 -0.13
CA ARG A 282 0.32 -31.88 -1.29
C ARG A 282 -0.58 -31.13 -2.27
N THR A 283 -0.04 -30.08 -2.88
CA THR A 283 -0.67 -29.37 -3.99
C THR A 283 0.38 -28.97 -5.01
N THR A 284 -0.01 -28.95 -6.28
CA THR A 284 0.79 -28.38 -7.36
C THR A 284 0.08 -27.15 -7.87
N ILE A 285 0.81 -26.04 -8.02
CA ILE A 285 0.24 -24.77 -8.48
C ILE A 285 1.06 -24.27 -9.67
N GLU A 286 0.41 -24.05 -10.78
CA GLU A 286 1.05 -23.48 -11.97
C GLU A 286 1.34 -21.99 -11.79
N CYS A 287 2.40 -21.52 -12.45
CA CYS A 287 2.63 -20.10 -12.64
C CYS A 287 1.76 -19.56 -13.75
N GLY A 288 1.25 -18.33 -13.60
CA GLY A 288 0.53 -17.64 -14.66
C GLY A 288 -0.41 -16.55 -14.16
N ARG A 289 -1.25 -16.04 -15.07
CA ARG A 289 -2.33 -15.11 -14.75
C ARG A 289 -3.64 -15.87 -14.63
N GLY A 290 -4.45 -15.57 -13.61
CA GLY A 290 -5.77 -16.17 -13.40
C GLY A 290 -6.00 -16.65 -11.97
N GLU A 291 -7.22 -17.12 -11.70
CA GLU A 291 -7.56 -17.76 -10.42
C GLU A 291 -6.75 -19.05 -10.25
N ASN A 292 -6.31 -19.34 -9.03
CA ASN A 292 -5.53 -20.53 -8.67
C ASN A 292 -4.15 -20.66 -9.33
N LYS A 293 -3.55 -19.56 -9.80
CA LYS A 293 -2.15 -19.51 -10.28
C LYS A 293 -1.30 -18.61 -9.40
N LEU A 294 -0.01 -18.95 -9.25
CA LEU A 294 0.96 -18.08 -8.60
C LEU A 294 1.69 -17.20 -9.62
N PRO A 295 2.08 -15.96 -9.26
CA PRO A 295 2.99 -15.21 -10.11
C PRO A 295 4.35 -15.92 -10.12
N GLY A 296 4.79 -16.35 -11.30
CA GLY A 296 6.15 -16.82 -11.51
C GLY A 296 7.12 -15.67 -11.70
N TRP A 297 8.41 -15.97 -11.65
CA TRP A 297 9.48 -15.04 -12.02
C TRP A 297 10.38 -15.66 -13.09
N SER A 298 11.27 -14.83 -13.61
CA SER A 298 12.31 -15.22 -14.54
C SER A 298 13.68 -14.74 -14.07
N GLY A 299 14.71 -15.27 -14.69
CA GLY A 299 16.11 -14.90 -14.45
C GLY A 299 17.01 -15.41 -15.56
N THR A 300 18.31 -15.29 -15.34
CA THR A 300 19.33 -15.81 -16.23
C THR A 300 20.12 -16.91 -15.50
N GLY A 301 20.50 -17.96 -16.22
CA GLY A 301 21.50 -18.92 -15.76
C GLY A 301 22.45 -19.30 -16.88
N PHE A 302 23.48 -20.06 -16.57
CA PHE A 302 24.48 -20.45 -17.56
C PHE A 302 25.22 -21.73 -17.18
N LEU A 303 25.75 -22.42 -18.19
CA LEU A 303 26.62 -23.59 -18.00
C LEU A 303 28.08 -23.16 -17.92
N LEU A 304 28.82 -23.70 -16.95
CA LEU A 304 30.27 -23.61 -16.86
C LEU A 304 30.93 -24.79 -17.59
N SER A 305 32.18 -24.59 -17.99
CA SER A 305 32.97 -25.61 -18.70
C SER A 305 33.26 -26.87 -17.90
N ASP A 306 32.97 -26.87 -16.60
CA ASP A 306 33.06 -28.03 -15.71
C ASP A 306 31.70 -28.73 -15.47
N GLY A 307 30.66 -28.35 -16.20
CA GLY A 307 29.34 -28.97 -16.18
C GLY A 307 28.36 -28.39 -15.15
N ARG A 308 28.77 -27.40 -14.35
CA ARG A 308 27.85 -26.75 -13.41
C ARG A 308 26.91 -25.80 -14.13
N PHE A 309 25.62 -25.90 -13.84
CA PHE A 309 24.64 -24.88 -14.18
C PHE A 309 24.51 -23.91 -13.00
N VAL A 310 24.64 -22.62 -13.28
CA VAL A 310 24.74 -21.56 -12.26
C VAL A 310 23.67 -20.50 -12.48
N THR A 311 23.10 -20.00 -11.38
CA THR A 311 22.23 -18.81 -11.34
C THR A 311 22.31 -18.12 -9.97
N ALA A 312 21.55 -17.05 -9.76
CA ALA A 312 21.44 -16.40 -8.45
C ALA A 312 20.46 -17.17 -7.55
N ARG A 313 20.70 -17.19 -6.23
CA ARG A 313 19.85 -17.93 -5.30
C ARG A 313 18.42 -17.39 -5.26
N HIS A 314 18.25 -16.08 -5.39
CA HIS A 314 16.92 -15.50 -5.48
C HIS A 314 16.16 -15.85 -6.78
N VAL A 315 16.83 -16.43 -7.78
CA VAL A 315 16.17 -17.04 -8.96
C VAL A 315 15.74 -18.48 -8.65
N SER A 316 16.53 -19.27 -7.94
CA SER A 316 16.18 -20.67 -7.62
C SER A 316 15.20 -20.79 -6.45
N GLU A 317 15.31 -19.92 -5.44
CA GLU A 317 14.52 -19.96 -4.20
C GLU A 317 13.95 -18.59 -3.83
N GLY A 318 13.21 -17.97 -4.77
CA GLY A 318 12.68 -16.60 -4.61
C GLY A 318 11.87 -16.36 -3.33
N TRP A 319 11.28 -17.40 -2.72
CA TRP A 319 10.54 -17.25 -1.46
C TRP A 319 11.41 -16.91 -0.24
N TYR A 320 12.73 -17.01 -0.29
CA TYR A 320 13.62 -16.46 0.76
C TYR A 320 13.91 -14.97 0.61
N PHE A 321 13.45 -14.36 -0.49
CA PHE A 321 13.68 -12.95 -0.86
C PHE A 321 12.34 -12.21 -0.96
N PHE A 322 11.49 -12.39 0.05
CA PHE A 322 10.11 -11.88 0.06
C PHE A 322 9.99 -10.37 0.37
N VAL A 323 11.11 -9.64 0.56
CA VAL A 323 11.12 -8.18 0.76
C VAL A 323 11.83 -7.51 -0.41
N SER A 324 11.16 -6.55 -1.06
CA SER A 324 11.73 -5.75 -2.15
C SER A 324 11.32 -4.29 -2.01
N GLY A 325 12.30 -3.38 -2.01
CA GLY A 325 12.05 -1.94 -1.87
C GLY A 325 11.29 -1.55 -0.60
N GLY A 326 11.46 -2.30 0.50
CA GLY A 326 10.72 -2.12 1.76
C GLY A 326 9.31 -2.72 1.78
N ASN A 327 8.83 -3.29 0.67
CA ASN A 327 7.53 -3.95 0.58
C ASN A 327 7.65 -5.47 0.73
N VAL A 328 6.69 -6.06 1.44
CA VAL A 328 6.59 -7.51 1.65
C VAL A 328 5.72 -8.15 0.57
N ASN A 329 6.27 -9.11 -0.17
CA ASN A 329 5.53 -9.98 -1.06
C ASN A 329 4.87 -11.11 -0.25
N LYS A 330 3.57 -10.96 0.02
CA LYS A 330 2.79 -11.90 0.84
C LYS A 330 2.79 -13.34 0.30
N THR A 331 2.79 -13.52 -1.01
CA THR A 331 2.81 -14.85 -1.63
C THR A 331 4.13 -15.55 -1.32
N LEU A 332 5.26 -14.86 -1.54
CA LEU A 332 6.58 -15.39 -1.23
C LEU A 332 6.75 -15.63 0.27
N LEU A 333 6.24 -14.74 1.12
CA LEU A 333 6.23 -14.92 2.58
C LEU A 333 5.45 -16.17 3.00
N ASN A 334 4.29 -16.45 2.39
CA ASN A 334 3.52 -17.65 2.70
C ASN A 334 4.27 -18.93 2.29
N LEU A 335 4.89 -18.95 1.11
CA LEU A 335 5.75 -20.06 0.69
C LEU A 335 6.93 -20.25 1.65
N ASN A 336 7.54 -19.15 2.11
CA ASN A 336 8.59 -19.16 3.10
C ASN A 336 8.15 -19.79 4.43
N ALA A 337 7.01 -19.35 4.95
CA ALA A 337 6.44 -19.90 6.18
C ALA A 337 6.18 -21.40 6.05
N ILE A 338 5.60 -21.86 4.93
CA ILE A 338 5.38 -23.29 4.69
C ILE A 338 6.71 -24.05 4.71
N ALA A 339 7.71 -23.59 3.96
CA ALA A 339 9.01 -24.26 3.85
C ALA A 339 9.78 -24.35 5.19
N ASN A 340 9.51 -23.45 6.13
CA ASN A 340 10.23 -23.36 7.41
C ASN A 340 9.44 -23.88 8.62
N ASN A 341 8.20 -24.34 8.45
CA ASN A 341 7.34 -24.82 9.55
C ASN A 341 6.78 -26.22 9.27
N GLY A 342 7.63 -27.15 8.83
CA GLY A 342 7.25 -28.56 8.62
C GLY A 342 6.64 -28.89 7.26
N GLY A 343 6.45 -27.88 6.39
CA GLY A 343 6.12 -28.08 4.99
C GLY A 343 7.36 -28.13 4.08
N LYS A 344 7.12 -28.22 2.77
CA LYS A 344 8.15 -28.21 1.73
C LYS A 344 7.64 -27.43 0.51
N VAL A 345 8.50 -26.61 -0.07
CA VAL A 345 8.20 -25.86 -1.32
C VAL A 345 9.27 -26.20 -2.34
N VAL A 346 8.86 -26.63 -3.53
CA VAL A 346 9.74 -26.94 -4.66
C VAL A 346 9.26 -26.16 -5.88
N ALA A 347 10.10 -25.29 -6.44
CA ALA A 347 9.81 -24.59 -7.69
C ALA A 347 10.28 -25.41 -8.90
N HIS A 348 9.50 -25.40 -9.97
CA HIS A 348 9.83 -26.04 -11.25
C HIS A 348 10.17 -24.98 -12.27
N PHE A 349 11.24 -25.21 -13.03
CA PHE A 349 11.76 -24.26 -14.00
C PHE A 349 11.92 -24.90 -15.37
N ILE A 350 11.84 -24.05 -16.39
CA ILE A 350 12.39 -24.31 -17.73
C ILE A 350 13.49 -23.28 -17.99
N ALA A 351 14.60 -23.73 -18.58
CA ALA A 351 15.64 -22.85 -19.07
C ALA A 351 15.91 -23.09 -20.56
N MET A 352 16.05 -22.02 -21.33
CA MET A 352 16.18 -22.05 -22.79
C MET A 352 17.33 -21.14 -23.24
N SER A 353 18.12 -21.56 -24.24
CA SER A 353 19.24 -20.77 -24.78
C SER A 353 19.12 -20.52 -26.29
N SER A 354 20.01 -19.68 -26.82
CA SER A 354 20.04 -19.31 -28.25
C SER A 354 20.38 -20.46 -29.20
N SER A 355 20.97 -21.55 -28.70
CA SER A 355 21.21 -22.75 -29.51
C SER A 355 19.96 -23.63 -29.68
N GLY A 356 18.85 -23.26 -29.04
CA GLY A 356 17.64 -24.09 -28.95
C GLY A 356 17.71 -25.14 -27.86
N ALA A 357 18.78 -25.18 -27.05
CA ALA A 357 18.87 -26.08 -25.91
C ALA A 357 17.78 -25.73 -24.88
N LYS A 358 17.16 -26.78 -24.32
CA LYS A 358 16.12 -26.68 -23.30
C LYS A 358 16.43 -27.63 -22.16
N MET A 359 16.27 -27.16 -20.93
CA MET A 359 16.41 -27.98 -19.73
C MET A 359 15.29 -27.66 -18.75
N THR A 360 14.85 -28.67 -18.01
CA THR A 360 13.91 -28.52 -16.90
C THR A 360 14.59 -28.98 -15.62
N PHE A 361 14.36 -28.26 -14.54
CA PHE A 361 14.94 -28.56 -13.24
C PHE A 361 14.06 -28.03 -12.12
N THR A 362 14.38 -28.42 -10.90
CA THR A 362 13.67 -28.01 -9.69
C THR A 362 14.60 -27.27 -8.73
N SER A 363 14.01 -26.44 -7.86
CA SER A 363 14.76 -25.73 -6.81
C SER A 363 15.56 -26.68 -5.91
N ASP A 364 15.06 -27.90 -5.68
CA ASP A 364 15.70 -28.92 -4.83
C ASP A 364 17.03 -29.46 -5.38
N GLN A 365 17.28 -29.28 -6.68
CA GLN A 365 18.54 -29.73 -7.29
C GLN A 365 19.70 -28.78 -6.95
N PHE A 366 19.39 -27.54 -6.57
CA PHE A 366 20.41 -26.52 -6.34
C PHE A 366 21.11 -26.68 -4.99
N HIS A 367 22.43 -26.62 -5.04
CA HIS A 367 23.28 -26.29 -3.91
C HIS A 367 23.24 -24.78 -3.67
N CYS A 368 22.84 -24.37 -2.46
CA CYS A 368 22.75 -22.98 -2.02
C CYS A 368 23.53 -22.79 -0.71
N ASN A 369 24.21 -21.65 -0.56
CA ASN A 369 24.80 -21.27 0.71
C ASN A 369 23.77 -20.53 1.58
N ARG A 370 23.48 -21.08 2.76
CA ARG A 370 22.50 -20.54 3.72
C ARG A 370 23.14 -19.90 4.96
N SER A 371 24.47 -19.77 5.01
CA SER A 371 25.20 -19.32 6.21
C SER A 371 24.86 -17.90 6.66
N HIS A 372 24.33 -17.05 5.78
CA HIS A 372 23.90 -15.68 6.08
C HIS A 372 22.37 -15.53 6.17
N ASP A 373 21.62 -16.64 6.20
CA ASP A 373 20.17 -16.60 6.35
C ASP A 373 19.78 -16.12 7.74
N LYS A 374 18.81 -15.21 7.79
CA LYS A 374 18.31 -14.60 9.03
C LYS A 374 16.94 -15.17 9.36
N GLU A 375 16.90 -15.86 10.49
CA GLU A 375 15.68 -16.41 11.05
C GLU A 375 14.91 -15.35 11.85
N ASN A 376 13.61 -15.28 11.63
CA ASN A 376 12.68 -14.43 12.36
C ASN A 376 11.44 -15.24 12.73
N HIS A 377 10.71 -14.79 13.75
CA HIS A 377 9.48 -15.43 14.20
C HIS A 377 8.35 -14.40 14.24
N ALA A 378 7.18 -14.77 13.74
CA ALA A 378 5.95 -13.99 13.91
C ALA A 378 5.42 -14.12 15.36
N GLU A 379 4.47 -13.26 15.72
CA GLU A 379 3.85 -13.27 17.07
C GLU A 379 3.20 -14.61 17.42
N ASP A 380 2.71 -15.34 16.43
CA ASP A 380 2.10 -16.68 16.58
C ASP A 380 3.13 -17.83 16.62
N GLY A 381 4.43 -17.51 16.60
CA GLY A 381 5.53 -18.47 16.59
C GLY A 381 5.92 -18.99 15.21
N THR A 382 5.26 -18.57 14.12
CA THR A 382 5.60 -18.99 12.76
C THR A 382 7.03 -18.57 12.40
N LYS A 383 7.89 -19.53 12.07
CA LYS A 383 9.26 -19.29 11.64
C LYS A 383 9.30 -18.80 10.19
N VAL A 384 10.02 -17.71 9.93
CA VAL A 384 10.32 -17.23 8.58
C VAL A 384 11.80 -16.96 8.45
N VAL A 385 12.38 -17.28 7.29
CA VAL A 385 13.82 -17.16 7.05
C VAL A 385 14.05 -16.24 5.87
N MET A 386 14.89 -15.23 6.04
CA MET A 386 15.25 -14.26 5.02
C MET A 386 16.68 -14.50 4.56
N ALA A 387 16.89 -14.73 3.26
CA ALA A 387 18.23 -14.82 2.70
C ALA A 387 18.84 -13.43 2.48
N SER A 388 20.17 -13.36 2.45
CA SER A 388 20.91 -12.12 2.23
C SER A 388 21.27 -11.95 0.75
N LEU A 389 21.18 -10.72 0.23
CA LEU A 389 21.65 -10.35 -1.13
C LEU A 389 23.12 -9.92 -1.07
N ASP A 390 24.00 -10.90 -0.83
CA ASP A 390 25.44 -10.72 -0.69
C ASP A 390 26.23 -11.82 -1.43
N ASN A 391 27.46 -12.11 -1.01
CA ASN A 391 28.29 -13.17 -1.59
C ASN A 391 27.74 -14.61 -1.41
N THR A 392 26.60 -14.78 -0.75
CA THR A 392 25.88 -16.06 -0.63
C THR A 392 24.71 -16.19 -1.61
N ASP A 393 24.42 -15.16 -2.41
CA ASP A 393 23.33 -15.14 -3.38
C ASP A 393 23.70 -15.86 -4.69
N TYR A 394 23.99 -17.15 -4.60
CA TYR A 394 24.23 -18.03 -5.73
C TYR A 394 23.59 -19.40 -5.52
N ALA A 395 23.29 -20.05 -6.63
CA ALA A 395 22.79 -21.41 -6.66
C ALA A 395 23.41 -22.14 -7.85
N TYR A 396 23.79 -23.40 -7.65
CA TYR A 396 24.29 -24.24 -8.74
C TYR A 396 23.89 -25.71 -8.59
N PHE A 397 23.88 -26.45 -9.69
CA PHE A 397 23.84 -27.91 -9.68
C PHE A 397 24.71 -28.46 -10.81
N ASN A 398 25.08 -29.73 -10.75
CA ASN A 398 25.84 -30.36 -11.82
C ASN A 398 24.91 -30.85 -12.92
N ALA A 399 24.91 -30.16 -14.07
CA ALA A 399 24.13 -30.52 -15.26
C ALA A 399 24.96 -31.38 -16.25
N GLY A 400 26.28 -31.42 -16.08
CA GLY A 400 27.22 -31.99 -17.03
C GLY A 400 27.34 -31.19 -18.33
N GLY A 401 28.17 -31.68 -19.25
CA GLY A 401 28.33 -31.10 -20.58
C GLY A 401 29.39 -29.98 -20.67
N ALA A 402 29.43 -29.34 -21.84
CA ALA A 402 30.31 -28.20 -22.11
C ALA A 402 29.65 -26.89 -21.67
N GLY A 403 30.47 -25.88 -21.39
CA GLY A 403 30.00 -24.58 -20.95
C GLY A 403 31.08 -23.50 -21.05
N LEU A 404 30.81 -22.37 -20.42
CA LEU A 404 31.65 -21.19 -20.43
C LEU A 404 32.93 -21.39 -19.61
N PRO A 405 34.10 -20.99 -20.13
CA PRO A 405 35.32 -20.96 -19.34
C PRO A 405 35.19 -19.95 -18.21
N PHE A 406 35.85 -20.19 -17.09
CA PHE A 406 35.81 -19.33 -15.91
C PHE A 406 37.20 -19.18 -15.29
N ASN A 407 37.38 -18.10 -14.52
CA ASN A 407 38.68 -17.75 -13.95
C ASN A 407 38.57 -17.36 -12.47
N PHE A 408 38.91 -18.30 -11.58
CA PHE A 408 38.89 -18.06 -10.12
C PHE A 408 39.90 -17.01 -9.66
N SER A 409 41.07 -16.97 -10.28
CA SER A 409 42.12 -16.00 -9.91
C SER A 409 41.66 -14.58 -10.21
N LYS A 410 41.14 -14.35 -11.42
CA LYS A 410 40.58 -13.04 -11.80
C LYS A 410 39.37 -12.71 -10.97
N SER A 411 38.50 -13.66 -10.67
CA SER A 411 37.32 -13.46 -9.82
C SER A 411 37.59 -12.79 -8.45
N SER A 412 38.79 -12.92 -7.89
CA SER A 412 39.18 -12.27 -6.62
C SER A 412 40.11 -11.06 -6.78
N ASN A 413 40.74 -10.87 -7.95
CA ASN A 413 41.85 -9.95 -8.15
C ASN A 413 41.66 -9.02 -9.37
N LEU A 414 40.43 -8.60 -9.65
CA LEU A 414 40.17 -7.59 -10.67
C LEU A 414 40.65 -6.21 -10.20
N GLU A 415 41.26 -5.45 -11.09
CA GLU A 415 41.67 -4.08 -10.81
C GLU A 415 40.53 -3.11 -11.09
N ARG A 416 40.48 -2.01 -10.34
CA ARG A 416 39.58 -0.88 -10.61
C ARG A 416 39.73 -0.41 -12.05
N GLY A 417 38.60 -0.12 -12.69
CA GLY A 417 38.57 0.30 -14.09
C GLY A 417 38.52 -0.86 -15.08
N THR A 418 38.67 -2.11 -14.63
CA THR A 418 38.49 -3.27 -15.51
C THR A 418 37.07 -3.30 -16.05
N ARG A 419 36.92 -3.29 -17.38
CA ARG A 419 35.64 -3.45 -18.05
C ARG A 419 35.23 -4.92 -18.01
N LEU A 420 33.97 -5.14 -17.64
CA LEU A 420 33.31 -6.43 -17.59
C LEU A 420 32.19 -6.48 -18.63
N THR A 421 31.98 -7.65 -19.20
CA THR A 421 30.84 -7.93 -20.08
C THR A 421 29.78 -8.69 -19.30
N VAL A 422 28.52 -8.30 -19.46
CA VAL A 422 27.38 -8.96 -18.83
C VAL A 422 26.44 -9.41 -19.96
N LEU A 423 25.96 -10.64 -19.88
CA LEU A 423 24.99 -11.19 -20.83
C LEU A 423 23.83 -11.78 -20.05
N GLY A 424 22.59 -11.43 -20.41
CA GLY A 424 21.40 -11.92 -19.71
C GLY A 424 20.10 -11.43 -20.32
N PHE A 425 19.01 -11.52 -19.57
CA PHE A 425 17.67 -11.19 -20.05
C PHE A 425 17.00 -10.11 -19.17
N PRO A 426 17.45 -8.85 -19.24
CA PRO A 426 16.88 -7.77 -18.44
C PRO A 426 15.41 -7.59 -18.79
N LEU A 427 14.53 -7.62 -17.81
CA LEU A 427 13.07 -7.57 -17.95
C LEU A 427 12.50 -8.66 -18.89
N GLY A 428 13.25 -9.75 -19.09
CA GLY A 428 12.92 -10.79 -20.08
C GLY A 428 13.21 -10.40 -21.53
N LEU A 429 13.81 -9.24 -21.79
CA LEU A 429 14.21 -8.82 -23.13
C LEU A 429 15.18 -9.84 -23.73
N GLY A 430 14.99 -10.16 -25.01
CA GLY A 430 15.76 -11.17 -25.71
C GLY A 430 15.15 -12.57 -25.66
N ALA A 431 14.23 -12.86 -24.73
CA ALA A 431 13.48 -14.11 -24.67
C ALA A 431 12.09 -13.95 -25.34
N ASN A 432 12.07 -13.65 -26.63
CA ASN A 432 10.85 -13.30 -27.36
C ASN A 432 9.91 -14.49 -27.55
N SER A 433 10.46 -15.72 -27.66
CA SER A 433 9.69 -16.96 -27.73
C SER A 433 10.54 -18.16 -27.32
N SER A 434 9.95 -19.34 -27.19
CA SER A 434 10.69 -20.57 -26.84
C SER A 434 11.72 -21.03 -27.89
N THR A 435 11.77 -20.36 -29.04
CA THR A 435 12.70 -20.59 -30.15
C THR A 435 13.48 -19.34 -30.55
N ASP A 436 13.23 -18.20 -29.89
CA ASP A 436 13.90 -16.92 -30.15
C ASP A 436 14.44 -16.37 -28.82
N ILE A 437 15.65 -16.82 -28.49
CA ILE A 437 16.34 -16.54 -27.24
C ILE A 437 17.68 -15.87 -27.58
N ASN A 438 17.83 -14.59 -27.24
CA ASN A 438 19.01 -13.78 -27.53
C ASN A 438 19.40 -12.96 -26.29
N PRO A 439 20.39 -13.40 -25.50
CA PRO A 439 20.88 -12.62 -24.36
C PRO A 439 21.25 -11.19 -24.77
N ILE A 440 20.82 -10.21 -23.98
CA ILE A 440 21.11 -8.80 -24.16
C ILE A 440 22.49 -8.48 -23.59
N TYR A 441 23.26 -7.72 -24.36
CA TYR A 441 24.56 -7.20 -23.95
C TYR A 441 24.43 -6.09 -22.91
N GLY A 442 25.22 -6.21 -21.85
CA GLY A 442 25.53 -5.15 -20.91
C GLY A 442 27.02 -5.09 -20.63
N SER A 443 27.44 -4.04 -19.93
CA SER A 443 28.79 -3.93 -19.40
C SER A 443 28.76 -3.47 -17.95
N GLY A 444 29.90 -3.60 -17.28
CA GLY A 444 30.16 -2.99 -15.97
C GLY A 444 31.63 -2.58 -15.88
N ILE A 445 31.95 -1.69 -14.95
CA ILE A 445 33.33 -1.31 -14.65
C ILE A 445 33.61 -1.65 -13.20
N VAL A 446 34.72 -2.33 -12.91
CA VAL A 446 35.13 -2.64 -11.54
C VAL A 446 35.40 -1.35 -10.77
N ALA A 447 34.66 -1.14 -9.68
CA ALA A 447 34.68 0.09 -8.90
C ALA A 447 35.85 0.15 -7.90
N ALA A 448 36.32 -1.00 -7.43
CA ALA A 448 37.39 -1.11 -6.44
C ALA A 448 38.24 -2.36 -6.72
N ASN A 449 39.52 -2.32 -6.33
CA ASN A 449 40.43 -3.45 -6.51
C ASN A 449 39.96 -4.65 -5.67
N GLY A 450 39.99 -5.83 -6.27
CA GLY A 450 39.62 -7.09 -5.62
C GLY A 450 38.18 -7.11 -5.09
N LEU A 451 37.94 -7.99 -4.12
CA LEU A 451 36.62 -8.13 -3.50
C LEU A 451 36.36 -7.07 -2.42
N GLN A 452 35.15 -6.54 -2.41
CA GLN A 452 34.63 -5.68 -1.35
C GLN A 452 33.52 -6.45 -0.63
N ASN A 453 33.70 -6.75 0.66
CA ASN A 453 32.76 -7.59 1.43
C ASN A 453 32.41 -8.92 0.73
N GLY A 454 33.40 -9.53 0.07
CA GLY A 454 33.22 -10.80 -0.64
C GLY A 454 32.55 -10.71 -2.01
N VAL A 455 32.22 -9.51 -2.51
CA VAL A 455 31.64 -9.30 -3.85
C VAL A 455 32.56 -8.45 -4.73
N ILE A 456 32.43 -8.58 -6.05
CA ILE A 456 33.04 -7.64 -7.00
C ILE A 456 32.09 -6.45 -7.12
N LEU A 457 32.58 -5.26 -6.73
CA LEU A 457 31.81 -4.03 -6.79
C LEU A 457 31.97 -3.37 -8.17
N THR A 458 30.88 -2.91 -8.78
CA THR A 458 30.92 -2.25 -10.10
C THR A 458 30.18 -0.92 -10.17
N THR A 459 30.56 -0.09 -11.13
CA THR A 459 29.82 1.08 -11.63
C THR A 459 29.26 0.79 -13.03
N ASP A 460 28.20 1.51 -13.44
CA ASP A 460 27.59 1.47 -14.77
C ASP A 460 27.12 0.10 -15.26
N THR A 461 25.97 -0.34 -14.76
CA THR A 461 25.54 -1.73 -14.97
C THR A 461 24.06 -1.87 -15.20
N ASN A 462 23.70 -2.69 -16.19
CA ASN A 462 22.33 -3.05 -16.51
C ASN A 462 21.81 -4.10 -15.50
N TYR A 463 21.56 -3.74 -14.24
CA TYR A 463 21.01 -4.64 -13.22
C TYR A 463 19.49 -4.58 -13.11
N GLU A 464 18.82 -4.62 -14.26
CA GLU A 464 17.37 -4.74 -14.31
C GLU A 464 16.93 -6.16 -13.92
N GLN A 465 15.75 -6.27 -13.29
CA GLN A 465 15.16 -7.54 -12.91
C GLN A 465 15.13 -8.50 -14.12
N GLY A 466 15.63 -9.72 -13.98
CA GLY A 466 15.76 -10.68 -15.10
C GLY A 466 17.21 -10.93 -15.54
N ASN A 467 18.11 -9.97 -15.32
CA ASN A 467 19.57 -10.21 -15.47
C ASN A 467 20.18 -10.99 -14.31
N SER A 468 19.47 -11.08 -13.19
CA SER A 468 19.81 -11.90 -12.03
C SER A 468 20.27 -13.31 -12.41
N GLY A 469 21.46 -13.69 -11.95
CA GLY A 469 22.10 -14.98 -12.23
C GLY A 469 22.85 -15.05 -13.56
N GLY A 470 22.85 -13.99 -14.36
CA GLY A 470 23.60 -13.94 -15.62
C GLY A 470 25.11 -13.95 -15.42
N PRO A 471 25.88 -14.52 -16.36
CA PRO A 471 27.33 -14.54 -16.28
C PRO A 471 27.93 -13.15 -16.48
N VAL A 472 28.97 -12.87 -15.69
CA VAL A 472 29.83 -11.70 -15.83
C VAL A 472 31.20 -12.16 -16.28
N PHE A 473 31.69 -11.57 -17.36
CA PHE A 473 32.94 -11.94 -18.01
C PHE A 473 34.01 -10.88 -17.84
N TYR A 474 35.24 -11.37 -17.67
CA TYR A 474 36.47 -10.65 -17.93
C TYR A 474 37.00 -11.04 -19.31
N THR A 475 37.51 -10.06 -20.07
CA THR A 475 38.17 -10.32 -21.35
C THR A 475 39.67 -10.53 -21.12
N ASN A 476 40.17 -11.73 -21.44
CA ASN A 476 41.58 -12.05 -21.27
C ASN A 476 42.45 -11.39 -22.36
N GLU A 477 43.78 -11.55 -22.26
CA GLU A 477 44.76 -10.92 -23.18
C GLU A 477 44.64 -11.38 -24.64
N LYS A 478 43.94 -12.51 -24.87
CA LYS A 478 43.63 -13.06 -26.20
C LYS A 478 42.30 -12.57 -26.75
N GLY A 479 41.54 -11.78 -25.99
CA GLY A 479 40.20 -11.33 -26.37
C GLY A 479 39.09 -12.33 -26.09
N GLU A 480 39.36 -13.40 -25.33
CA GLU A 480 38.36 -14.41 -24.97
C GLU A 480 37.66 -14.02 -23.66
N LEU A 481 36.39 -14.41 -23.54
CA LEU A 481 35.56 -14.11 -22.37
C LEU A 481 35.64 -15.26 -21.36
N GLU A 482 36.02 -14.94 -20.13
CA GLU A 482 36.07 -15.88 -19.01
C GLU A 482 35.14 -15.40 -17.89
N VAL A 483 34.26 -16.28 -17.41
CA VAL A 483 33.34 -15.97 -16.31
C VAL A 483 34.15 -15.69 -15.04
N VAL A 484 33.88 -14.54 -14.41
CA VAL A 484 34.48 -14.12 -13.14
C VAL A 484 33.43 -13.96 -12.04
N GLY A 485 32.15 -13.98 -12.38
CA GLY A 485 31.09 -13.93 -11.39
C GLY A 485 29.70 -14.00 -12.01
N ILE A 486 28.71 -13.83 -11.15
CA ILE A 486 27.31 -13.81 -11.52
C ILE A 486 26.66 -12.50 -11.08
N VAL A 487 25.72 -12.03 -11.87
CA VAL A 487 24.89 -10.88 -11.54
C VAL A 487 24.03 -11.19 -10.31
N SER A 488 24.24 -10.44 -9.23
CA SER A 488 23.32 -10.37 -8.08
C SER A 488 22.63 -9.00 -8.06
N ALA A 489 21.75 -8.77 -7.08
CA ALA A 489 20.91 -7.57 -7.01
C ALA A 489 21.74 -6.29 -6.84
N GLY A 490 21.21 -5.17 -7.35
CA GLY A 490 21.81 -3.84 -7.15
C GLY A 490 21.48 -3.25 -5.77
N ALA A 491 22.49 -2.80 -5.02
CA ALA A 491 22.25 -1.91 -3.90
C ALA A 491 21.82 -0.53 -4.40
N GLY A 492 20.76 -0.01 -3.77
CA GLY A 492 20.26 1.36 -3.85
C GLY A 492 21.15 2.37 -4.58
N ARG A 493 20.86 2.51 -5.88
CA ARG A 493 21.18 3.64 -6.77
C ARG A 493 22.69 3.85 -7.06
N ASN A 494 23.15 3.17 -8.12
CA ASN A 494 24.36 3.42 -8.94
C ASN A 494 25.58 2.49 -8.73
N THR A 495 25.48 1.44 -7.90
CA THR A 495 26.56 0.42 -7.78
C THR A 495 26.04 -1.00 -7.86
N GLY A 496 26.84 -1.86 -8.48
CA GLY A 496 26.55 -3.25 -8.75
C GLY A 496 27.20 -4.23 -7.82
N PHE A 497 26.51 -5.34 -7.55
CA PHE A 497 27.09 -6.49 -6.86
C PHE A 497 27.17 -7.70 -7.78
N ILE A 498 28.39 -8.22 -7.89
CA ILE A 498 28.67 -9.44 -8.62
C ILE A 498 29.21 -10.45 -7.62
N VAL A 499 28.54 -11.58 -7.51
CA VAL A 499 29.01 -12.69 -6.67
C VAL A 499 30.14 -13.38 -7.43
N PRO A 500 31.35 -13.47 -6.85
CA PRO A 500 32.52 -13.98 -7.57
C PRO A 500 32.37 -15.48 -7.83
N ILE A 501 32.70 -15.95 -9.04
CA ILE A 501 32.58 -17.37 -9.41
C ILE A 501 33.41 -18.29 -8.50
N LEU A 502 34.44 -17.77 -7.82
CA LEU A 502 35.28 -18.53 -6.88
C LEU A 502 34.53 -19.11 -5.66
N VAL A 503 33.38 -18.52 -5.28
CA VAL A 503 32.57 -19.04 -4.16
C VAL A 503 31.68 -20.20 -4.58
N ILE A 504 31.54 -20.46 -5.88
CA ILE A 504 30.77 -21.55 -6.45
C ILE A 504 31.76 -22.69 -6.67
N ARG A 505 31.63 -23.80 -5.93
CA ARG A 505 32.57 -24.93 -5.94
C ARG A 505 31.88 -26.24 -6.21
#